data_AF-A0A947U810-F1
#
_entry.id   AF-A0A947U810-F1
#
_cell.length_a   1.000
_cell.length_b   1.000
_cell.length_c   1.000
_cell.angle_alpha   90.00
_cell.angle_beta   90.00
_cell.angle_gamma   90.00
#
_symmetry.space_group_name_H-M   'P 1'
#
loop_
_entity.id
_entity.type
_entity.pdbx_description
1 polymer ?
#
loop_
_entity_poly.entity_id
_entity_poly.type
_entity_poly.pdbx_seq_one_letter_code
_entity_poly.pdbx_strand_id
1 'polypeptide(L)' 'MKTAYILGWTPEQGEDIYRVLINTDTVCAIELEHGHDKPAAIETIQLKEYERQLSKTGRIKLAVALDLAEKDIANV' A
#
# COMPACT_ATOMS: atom_id res chain seq x y z
N MET A 1 14.59 -1.63 -0.08
CA MET A 1 13.26 -2.12 0.32
C MET A 1 13.44 -3.43 1.03
N LYS A 2 12.98 -3.55 2.29
CA LYS A 2 13.06 -4.80 3.06
C LYS A 2 11.73 -5.54 3.08
N THR A 3 10.61 -4.83 3.17
CA THR A 3 9.26 -5.41 3.25
C THR A 3 8.26 -4.62 2.42
N ALA A 4 7.18 -5.29 1.99
CA ALA A 4 6.05 -4.68 1.30
C ALA A 4 4.75 -5.44 1.62
N TYR A 5 3.69 -4.73 2.02
CA TYR A 5 2.40 -5.33 2.35
C TYR A 5 1.25 -4.63 1.62
N ILE A 6 0.36 -5.41 1.01
CA ILE A 6 -0.85 -4.88 0.39
C ILE A 6 -1.87 -4.54 1.47
N LEU A 7 -2.18 -3.25 1.60
CA LEU A 7 -3.16 -2.70 2.55
C LEU A 7 -4.58 -2.77 1.99
N GLY A 8 -4.70 -2.67 0.66
CA GLY A 8 -5.97 -2.70 -0.04
C GLY A 8 -5.81 -2.89 -1.53
N TRP A 9 -6.88 -3.35 -2.14
CA TRP A 9 -7.06 -3.48 -3.57
C TRP A 9 -8.47 -3.00 -3.91
N THR A 10 -8.54 -2.06 -4.84
CA THR A 10 -9.79 -1.58 -5.43
C THR A 10 -9.75 -1.93 -6.91
N PRO A 11 -10.59 -2.88 -7.37
CA PRO A 11 -10.79 -3.10 -8.79
C PRO A 11 -11.68 -1.98 -9.34
N GLU A 12 -11.20 -1.28 -10.35
CA GLU A 12 -11.94 -0.25 -11.08
C GLU A 12 -12.16 -0.71 -12.53
N GLN A 13 -12.98 0.02 -13.30
CA GLN A 13 -13.24 -0.36 -14.69
C GLN A 13 -11.99 -0.16 -15.55
N GLY A 14 -11.33 -1.27 -15.87
CA GLY A 14 -10.15 -1.27 -16.74
C GLY A 14 -8.84 -1.00 -16.01
N GLU A 15 -8.84 -0.95 -14.68
CA GLU A 15 -7.62 -0.85 -13.88
C GLU A 15 -7.75 -1.49 -12.49
N ASP A 16 -6.62 -1.84 -11.88
CA ASP A 16 -6.53 -2.24 -10.48
C ASP A 16 -5.71 -1.23 -9.69
N ILE A 17 -6.27 -0.73 -8.59
CA ILE A 17 -5.59 0.19 -7.68
C ILE A 17 -5.17 -0.54 -6.42
N TYR A 18 -3.87 -0.75 -6.25
CA TYR A 18 -3.28 -1.34 -5.05
C TYR A 18 -2.75 -0.26 -4.13
N ARG A 19 -3.00 -0.41 -2.82
CA ARG A 19 -2.34 0.39 -1.79
C ARG A 19 -1.35 -0.49 -1.06
N VAL A 20 -0.09 -0.10 -1.05
CA VAL A 20 1.02 -0.92 -0.53
C VAL A 20 1.80 -0.14 0.50
N LEU A 21 1.98 -0.70 1.69
CA LEU A 21 2.95 -0.22 2.67
C LEU A 21 4.33 -0.73 2.27
N ILE A 22 5.29 0.16 2.10
CA ILE A 22 6.69 -0.14 1.82
C ILE A 22 7.50 0.15 3.07
N ASN A 23 8.20 -0.86 3.57
CA ASN A 23 8.85 -0.82 4.89
C ASN A 23 7.84 -0.40 5.98
N THR A 24 8.07 0.74 6.65
CA THR A 24 7.26 1.21 7.78
C THR A 24 6.79 2.67 7.65
N ASP A 25 7.15 3.37 6.58
CA ASP A 25 7.01 4.83 6.50
C ASP A 25 6.38 5.34 5.19
N THR A 26 6.33 4.50 4.16
CA THR A 26 5.93 4.91 2.82
C THR A 26 4.72 4.10 2.37
N VAL A 27 3.66 4.77 1.92
CA VAL A 27 2.53 4.11 1.27
C VAL A 27 2.54 4.47 -0.21
N CYS A 28 2.40 3.50 -1.09
CA CYS A 28 2.26 3.73 -2.52
C CYS A 28 0.87 3.32 -2.99
N ALA A 29 0.25 4.14 -3.84
CA ALA A 29 -0.83 3.71 -4.72
C ALA A 29 -0.21 3.27 -6.05
N ILE A 30 -0.55 2.07 -6.50
CA ILE A 30 -0.10 1.49 -7.76
C ILE A 30 -1.33 1.24 -8.59
N GLU A 31 -1.41 1.89 -9.75
CA GLU A 31 -2.51 1.76 -10.70
C GLU A 31 -2.02 0.93 -11.89
N LEU A 32 -2.71 -0.17 -12.16
CA LEU A 32 -2.41 -1.11 -13.23
C LEU A 32 -3.56 -1.15 -14.22
N GLU A 33 -3.37 -0.58 -15.41
CA GLU A 33 -4.35 -0.67 -16.49
C GLU A 33 -4.45 -2.10 -17.06
N HIS A 34 -5.67 -2.54 -17.37
CA HIS A 34 -5.94 -3.83 -17.98
C HIS A 34 -5.70 -3.78 -19.49
N GLY A 35 -4.99 -4.79 -20.03
CA GLY A 35 -4.92 -5.03 -21.48
C GLY A 35 -4.08 -4.04 -22.29
N HIS A 36 -3.49 -3.02 -21.66
CA HIS A 36 -2.52 -2.13 -22.27
C HIS A 36 -1.12 -2.40 -21.69
N ASP A 37 -0.09 -2.45 -22.54
CA ASP A 37 1.33 -2.53 -22.13
C ASP A 37 1.82 -1.16 -21.63
N LYS A 38 0.99 -0.53 -20.79
CA LYS A 38 1.29 0.75 -20.17
C LYS A 38 2.04 0.50 -18.87
N PRO A 39 3.04 1.33 -18.55
CA PRO A 39 3.72 1.24 -17.27
C PRO A 39 2.73 1.55 -16.15
N ALA A 40 2.92 0.90 -15.01
CA ALA A 40 2.16 1.20 -13.80
C ALA A 40 2.32 2.67 -13.42
N ALA A 41 1.21 3.35 -13.10
CA ALA A 41 1.29 4.65 -12.45
C ALA A 41 1.50 4.42 -10.96
N ILE A 42 2.47 5.15 -10.38
CA ILE A 42 2.85 5.02 -8.98
C ILE A 42 2.76 6.39 -8.33
N GLU A 43 1.91 6.50 -7.32
CA GLU A 43 1.82 7.68 -6.46
C GLU A 43 2.35 7.32 -5.06
N THR A 44 3.31 8.12 -4.57
CA THR A 44 3.78 7.99 -3.19
C THR A 44 2.94 8.88 -2.29
N ILE A 45 2.36 8.27 -1.26
CA ILE A 45 1.52 8.91 -0.25
C ILE A 45 2.27 8.86 1.08
N GLN A 46 2.37 10.01 1.75
CA GLN A 46 2.92 10.06 3.10
C GLN A 46 2.03 9.24 4.05
N LEU A 47 2.64 8.41 4.89
CA LEU A 47 1.90 7.53 5.82
C LEU A 47 0.87 8.31 6.67
N LYS A 48 1.26 9.49 7.15
CA LYS A 48 0.36 10.37 7.94
C LYS A 48 -0.85 10.86 7.15
N GLU A 49 -0.68 11.15 5.86
CA GLU A 49 -1.79 11.57 5.01
C GLU A 49 -2.72 10.39 4.72
N TYR A 50 -2.14 9.22 4.47
CA TYR A 50 -2.89 7.98 4.29
C TYR A 50 -3.73 7.64 5.54
N GLU A 51 -3.14 7.70 6.73
CA GLU A 51 -3.83 7.45 8.02
C GLU A 51 -5.08 8.33 8.23
N ARG A 52 -5.02 9.60 7.82
CA ARG A 52 -6.13 10.55 7.99
C ARG A 52 -7.34 10.17 7.13
N GLN A 53 -7.12 9.53 5.99
CA GLN A 53 -8.17 9.15 5.05
C GLN A 53 -8.79 7.77 5.38
N LEU A 54 -8.20 6.99 6.29
CA LEU A 54 -8.66 5.64 6.57
C LEU A 54 -9.90 5.57 7.46
N SER A 55 -10.79 4.64 7.10
CA SER A 55 -11.86 4.13 7.98
C SER A 55 -11.28 3.39 9.19
N LYS A 56 -12.12 3.08 10.20
CA LYS A 56 -11.70 2.30 11.38
C LYS A 56 -11.03 0.97 10.99
N THR A 57 -11.64 0.22 10.06
CA THR A 57 -11.09 -1.04 9.58
C THR A 57 -9.78 -0.84 8.81
N GLY A 58 -9.68 0.23 8.02
CA GLY A 58 -8.44 0.59 7.32
C GLY A 58 -7.28 0.86 8.29
N ARG A 59 -7.54 1.57 9.38
CA ARG A 59 -6.52 1.83 10.43
C ARG A 59 -6.04 0.54 11.11
N ILE A 60 -6.94 -0.40 11.36
CA ILE A 60 -6.56 -1.72 11.91
C ILE A 60 -5.65 -2.47 10.94
N LYS A 61 -6.00 -2.52 9.65
CA LYS A 61 -5.14 -3.16 8.63
C LYS A 61 -3.75 -2.54 8.57
N LEU A 62 -3.68 -1.21 8.61
CA LEU A 62 -2.41 -0.50 8.61
C LEU A 62 -1.57 -0.81 9.86
N ALA A 63 -2.18 -0.82 11.04
CA ALA A 63 -1.49 -1.15 12.28
C ALA A 63 -0.91 -2.57 12.26
N VAL A 64 -1.67 -3.54 11.74
CA VAL A 64 -1.18 -4.93 11.57
C VAL A 64 -0.03 -4.99 10.57
N ALA A 65 -0.12 -4.30 9.44
CA ALA A 65 0.94 -4.28 8.44
C ALA A 65 2.23 -3.65 8.97
N LEU A 66 2.14 -2.58 9.78
CA LEU A 66 3.30 -1.97 10.44
C LEU A 66 3.96 -2.92 11.43
N ASP A 67 3.18 -3.58 12.30
CA ASP A 67 3.70 -4.56 13.26
C ASP A 67 4.41 -5.74 12.56
N LEU A 68 3.86 -6.23 11.45
CA LEU A 68 4.52 -7.26 10.64
C LEU A 68 5.80 -6.73 10.00
N ALA A 69 5.76 -5.53 9.42
CA ALA A 69 6.91 -4.93 8.77
C ALA A 69 8.08 -4.71 9.72
N GLU A 70 7.82 -4.21 10.94
CA GLU A 70 8.85 -4.00 11.96
C GLU A 70 9.51 -5.33 12.37
N LYS A 71 8.71 -6.38 12.58
CA LYS A 71 9.20 -7.72 12.92
C LYS A 71 10.06 -8.30 11.80
N ASP A 72 9.59 -8.23 10.56
CA ASP A 72 10.31 -8.78 9.42
C ASP A 72 11.60 -8.00 9.16
N ILE A 73 11.59 -6.67 9.30
CA ILE A 73 12.81 -5.84 9.18
C ILE A 73 13.84 -6.17 10.27
N ALA A 74 13.41 -6.46 11.49
CA ALA A 74 14.28 -6.83 12.60
C ALA A 74 14.90 -8.23 12.43
N ASN A 75 14.29 -9.09 11.63
CA ASN A 75 14.75 -10.45 11.33
C ASN A 75 15.59 -10.56 10.03
N VAL A 76 15.89 -9.43 9.38
CA VAL A 76 16.73 -9.32 8.16
C VAL A 76 18.00 -8.55 8.43
#